data_AF-A0A1S3KWT7-F1
#
_entry.id   AF-A0A1S3KWT7-F1
#
_cell.length_a   1.000
_cell.length_b   1.000
_cell.length_c   1.000
_cell.angle_alpha   90.00
_cell.angle_beta   90.00
_cell.angle_gamma   90.00
#
_symmetry.space_group_name_H-M   'P 1'
#
loop_
_entity.id
_entity.type
_entity.pdbx_description
1 polymer ?
#
loop_
_entity_poly.entity_id
_entity_poly.type
_entity_poly.pdbx_seq_one_letter_code
_entity_poly.pdbx_strand_id
1 'polypeptide(L)'
;SLRVDPTLYDTPKPAGHTRFVCVSDTHSRTDGIQMPYGDVLLHTGDFTELGLPSEVKKFNDWLGGLPYEFKVVIAGNHELTFDKDFMAELVKQDYYRFPSVSKLKPEDFDDVQDLLTNCVYLQDSDVTVKGFRIYGTPW
;
A
#
# COMPACT_ATOMS: atom_id res chain seq x y z
N SER A 1 -12.61 -20.63 -12.34
CA SER A 1 -12.28 -19.22 -12.09
C SER A 1 -12.78 -18.40 -13.28
N LEU A 2 -13.32 -17.21 -13.04
CA LEU A 2 -13.58 -16.26 -14.12
C LEU A 2 -12.22 -15.69 -14.53
N ARG A 3 -11.75 -16.04 -15.73
CA ARG A 3 -10.53 -15.47 -16.29
C ARG A 3 -10.96 -14.31 -17.17
N VAL A 4 -10.59 -13.10 -16.77
CA VAL A 4 -10.76 -11.89 -17.59
C VAL A 4 -9.47 -11.71 -18.38
N ASP A 5 -9.58 -11.61 -19.69
CA ASP A 5 -8.41 -11.31 -20.52
C ASP A 5 -7.91 -9.90 -20.23
N PRO A 6 -6.59 -9.70 -20.06
CA PRO A 6 -6.03 -8.39 -19.75
C PRO A 6 -6.31 -7.41 -20.89
N THR A 7 -6.84 -6.25 -20.55
CA THR A 7 -7.04 -5.16 -21.51
C THR A 7 -5.68 -4.53 -21.85
N LEU A 8 -5.42 -4.22 -23.12
CA LEU A 8 -4.20 -3.50 -23.50
C LEU A 8 -4.15 -2.12 -22.82
N TYR A 9 -2.95 -1.68 -22.45
CA TYR A 9 -2.74 -0.45 -21.67
C TYR A 9 -3.17 0.83 -22.42
N ASP A 10 -3.19 0.77 -23.76
CA ASP A 10 -3.58 1.85 -24.67
C ASP A 10 -5.07 1.83 -25.04
N THR A 11 -5.83 0.85 -24.55
CA THR A 11 -7.25 0.74 -24.86
C THR A 11 -8.00 1.97 -24.34
N PRO A 12 -8.75 2.69 -25.19
CA PRO A 12 -9.54 3.84 -24.76
C PRO A 12 -10.47 3.45 -23.61
N LYS A 13 -10.48 4.26 -22.54
CA LYS A 13 -11.44 4.08 -21.45
C LYS A 13 -12.86 4.39 -21.99
N PRO A 14 -13.83 3.46 -21.88
CA PRO A 14 -15.19 3.72 -22.34
C PRO A 14 -15.82 4.94 -21.65
N ALA A 15 -16.73 5.62 -22.34
CA ALA A 15 -17.47 6.74 -21.76
C ALA A 15 -18.23 6.30 -20.49
N GLY A 16 -18.24 7.16 -19.47
CA GLY A 16 -18.91 6.88 -18.20
C GLY A 16 -18.25 5.83 -17.30
N HIS A 17 -17.05 5.33 -17.66
CA HIS A 17 -16.33 4.33 -16.85
C HIS A 17 -15.16 4.93 -16.08
N THR A 18 -14.79 4.26 -14.97
CA THR A 18 -13.58 4.50 -14.20
C THR A 18 -12.59 3.37 -14.46
N ARG A 19 -11.33 3.71 -14.73
CA ARG A 19 -10.24 2.73 -14.90
C ARG A 19 -9.45 2.63 -13.61
N PHE A 20 -9.57 1.48 -12.96
CA PHE A 20 -8.74 1.11 -11.82
C PHE A 20 -7.39 0.56 -12.30
N VAL A 21 -6.31 0.96 -11.65
CA VAL A 21 -4.98 0.37 -11.81
C VAL A 21 -4.70 -0.43 -10.55
N CYS A 22 -4.52 -1.73 -10.68
CA CYS A 22 -4.30 -2.63 -9.54
C CYS A 22 -2.83 -3.05 -9.50
N VAL A 23 -2.19 -2.83 -8.35
CA VAL A 23 -0.80 -3.20 -8.07
C VAL A 23 -0.75 -3.84 -6.68
N SER A 24 0.24 -4.67 -6.43
CA SER A 24 0.47 -5.33 -5.15
C SER A 24 1.94 -5.74 -5.06
N ASP A 25 2.42 -6.09 -3.87
CA ASP A 25 3.69 -6.80 -3.68
C ASP A 25 4.88 -6.06 -4.32
N THR A 26 4.90 -4.73 -4.20
CA THR A 26 5.99 -3.93 -4.77
C THR A 26 7.26 -4.04 -3.95
N HIS A 27 7.18 -4.41 -2.66
CA HIS A 27 8.32 -4.65 -1.77
C HIS A 27 9.42 -3.58 -1.90
N SER A 28 9.06 -2.29 -1.81
CA SER A 28 9.98 -1.15 -2.00
C SER A 28 10.67 -1.03 -3.38
N ARG A 29 10.28 -1.84 -4.37
CA ARG A 29 10.81 -1.88 -5.75
C ARG A 29 9.93 -1.14 -6.74
N THR A 30 9.58 0.09 -6.39
CA THR A 30 8.75 0.95 -7.24
C THR A 30 9.54 1.68 -8.32
N ASP A 31 10.87 1.74 -8.18
CA ASP A 31 11.78 2.37 -9.13
C ASP A 31 11.71 1.70 -10.51
N GLY A 32 11.38 2.48 -11.54
CA GLY A 32 11.32 2.01 -12.93
C GLY A 32 10.01 1.34 -13.34
N ILE A 33 9.04 1.15 -12.43
CA ILE A 33 7.70 0.66 -12.78
C ILE A 33 7.03 1.67 -13.74
N GLN A 34 6.71 1.21 -14.94
CA GLN A 34 5.95 1.99 -15.91
C GLN A 34 4.47 1.88 -15.59
N MET A 35 3.94 2.92 -14.94
CA MET A 35 2.56 2.96 -14.48
C MET A 35 1.60 3.38 -15.62
N PRO A 36 0.56 2.56 -15.93
CA PRO A 36 -0.34 2.85 -17.04
C PRO A 36 -1.30 4.01 -16.71
N TYR A 37 -1.93 4.57 -17.73
CA TYR A 37 -3.01 5.54 -17.52
C TYR A 37 -4.19 4.90 -16.75
N GLY A 38 -4.77 5.65 -15.83
CA GLY A 38 -5.93 5.25 -15.04
C GLY A 38 -6.43 6.40 -14.18
N ASP A 39 -7.53 6.15 -13.46
CA ASP A 39 -8.18 7.17 -12.62
C ASP A 39 -7.90 6.92 -11.13
N VAL A 40 -7.95 5.66 -10.71
CA VAL A 40 -7.81 5.24 -9.31
C VAL A 40 -6.76 4.12 -9.22
N LEU A 41 -5.73 4.32 -8.40
CA LEU A 41 -4.78 3.27 -8.04
C LEU A 41 -5.29 2.49 -6.83
N LEU A 42 -5.22 1.17 -6.90
CA LEU A 42 -5.41 0.26 -5.78
C LEU A 42 -4.07 -0.47 -5.55
N HIS A 43 -3.47 -0.30 -4.37
CA HIS A 43 -2.31 -1.09 -3.94
C HIS A 43 -2.74 -2.07 -2.85
N THR A 44 -2.63 -3.37 -3.11
CA THR A 44 -3.21 -4.42 -2.24
C THR A 44 -2.21 -5.03 -1.25
N GLY A 45 -1.37 -4.21 -0.62
CA GLY A 45 -0.40 -4.65 0.39
C GLY A 45 0.99 -4.97 -0.13
N ASP A 46 1.90 -5.26 0.80
CA ASP A 46 3.30 -5.59 0.59
C ASP A 46 4.05 -4.52 -0.22
N PHE A 47 3.85 -3.26 0.15
CA PHE A 47 4.54 -2.13 -0.47
C PHE A 47 5.92 -1.87 0.14
N THR A 48 6.20 -2.44 1.31
CA THR A 48 7.50 -2.41 2.00
C THR A 48 8.15 -3.80 2.05
N GLU A 49 9.42 -3.87 2.47
CA GLU A 49 10.07 -5.16 2.75
C GLU A 49 9.88 -5.56 4.22
N LEU A 50 9.84 -4.60 5.15
CA LEU A 50 9.72 -4.87 6.60
C LEU A 50 8.85 -3.84 7.34
N GLY A 51 8.17 -2.94 6.64
CA GLY A 51 7.39 -1.86 7.25
C GLY A 51 8.23 -0.73 7.84
N LEU A 52 9.51 -0.59 7.47
CA LEU A 52 10.33 0.46 8.09
C LEU A 52 9.77 1.86 7.73
N PRO A 53 9.77 2.84 8.64
CA PRO A 53 9.29 4.19 8.34
C PRO A 53 9.94 4.82 7.09
N SER A 54 11.22 4.52 6.83
CA SER A 54 11.91 4.97 5.61
C SER A 54 11.37 4.32 4.33
N GLU A 55 10.94 3.05 4.39
CA GLU A 55 10.32 2.33 3.27
C GLU A 55 8.92 2.88 2.99
N VAL A 56 8.14 3.11 4.05
CA VAL A 56 6.80 3.72 3.96
C VAL A 56 6.90 5.12 3.36
N LYS A 57 7.87 5.93 3.80
CA LYS A 57 8.13 7.24 3.20
C LYS A 57 8.52 7.13 1.73
N LYS A 58 9.43 6.22 1.36
CA LYS A 58 9.83 6.00 -0.04
C LYS A 58 8.62 5.64 -0.90
N PHE A 59 7.77 4.74 -0.42
CA PHE A 59 6.54 4.35 -1.10
C PHE A 59 5.58 5.54 -1.24
N ASN A 60 5.38 6.33 -0.18
CA ASN A 60 4.54 7.51 -0.21
C ASN A 60 5.06 8.58 -1.19
N ASP A 61 6.38 8.79 -1.25
CA ASP A 61 7.01 9.69 -2.22
C ASP A 61 6.77 9.21 -3.66
N TRP A 62 6.86 7.90 -3.91
CA TRP A 62 6.51 7.31 -5.21
C TRP A 62 5.04 7.54 -5.56
N LEU A 63 4.10 7.29 -4.64
CA LEU A 63 2.67 7.55 -4.84
C LEU A 63 2.39 9.01 -5.20
N GLY A 64 3.08 9.96 -4.54
CA GLY A 64 2.96 11.39 -4.81
C GLY A 64 3.40 11.80 -6.22
N GLY A 65 4.28 11.03 -6.85
CA GLY A 65 4.69 11.22 -8.25
C GLY A 65 3.70 10.70 -9.29
N LEU A 66 2.68 9.93 -8.89
CA LEU A 66 1.75 9.29 -9.82
C LEU A 66 0.55 10.18 -10.16
N PRO A 67 0.08 10.16 -11.42
CA PRO A 67 -0.96 11.07 -11.91
C PRO A 67 -2.38 10.66 -11.52
N TYR A 68 -2.57 9.58 -10.75
CA TYR A 68 -3.89 9.11 -10.36
C TYR A 68 -4.60 10.09 -9.42
N GLU A 69 -5.90 10.31 -9.62
CA GLU A 69 -6.68 11.23 -8.80
C GLU A 69 -6.83 10.68 -7.37
N PHE A 70 -7.07 9.37 -7.25
CA PHE A 70 -7.17 8.66 -5.99
C PHE A 70 -6.18 7.51 -5.94
N LYS A 71 -5.58 7.30 -4.77
CA LYS A 71 -4.75 6.14 -4.47
C LYS A 71 -5.30 5.52 -3.20
N VAL A 72 -5.65 4.24 -3.24
CA VAL A 72 -6.15 3.48 -2.10
C VAL A 72 -5.16 2.37 -1.81
N VAL A 73 -4.76 2.25 -0.54
CA VAL A 73 -3.72 1.33 -0.10
C VAL A 73 -4.24 0.53 1.10
N ILE A 74 -3.95 -0.76 1.11
CA ILE A 74 -4.01 -1.60 2.32
C ILE A 74 -2.60 -2.10 2.64
N ALA A 75 -2.37 -2.53 3.88
CA ALA A 75 -1.17 -3.25 4.29
C ALA A 75 -1.24 -4.73 3.86
N GLY A 76 -0.08 -5.35 3.70
CA GLY A 76 0.11 -6.79 3.61
C GLY A 76 0.96 -7.30 4.77
N ASN A 77 1.46 -8.53 4.67
CA ASN A 77 2.23 -9.16 5.74
C ASN A 77 3.67 -8.62 5.88
N HIS A 78 4.15 -7.80 4.95
CA HIS A 78 5.45 -7.14 5.05
C HIS A 78 5.42 -5.79 5.76
N GLU A 79 4.25 -5.17 5.96
CA GLU A 79 4.08 -3.95 6.74
C GLU A 79 4.11 -4.23 8.25
N LEU A 80 5.17 -4.86 8.76
CA LEU A 80 5.26 -5.37 10.14
C LEU A 80 4.95 -4.31 11.21
N THR A 81 5.36 -3.06 10.98
CA THR A 81 5.14 -1.93 11.89
C THR A 81 3.69 -1.45 11.95
N PHE A 82 2.83 -1.90 11.02
CA PHE A 82 1.41 -1.56 11.00
C PHE A 82 0.61 -2.47 11.94
N ASP A 83 1.16 -3.64 12.30
CA ASP A 83 0.61 -4.55 13.29
C ASP A 83 1.24 -4.28 14.67
N LYS A 84 0.52 -3.52 15.50
CA LYS A 84 0.97 -3.15 16.85
C LYS A 84 1.10 -4.34 17.78
N ASP A 85 0.26 -5.37 17.62
CA ASP A 85 0.31 -6.57 18.45
C ASP A 85 1.54 -7.40 18.10
N PHE A 86 1.82 -7.57 16.80
CA PHE A 86 3.05 -8.22 16.33
C PHE A 86 4.30 -7.48 16.83
N MET A 87 4.35 -6.15 16.70
CA MET A 87 5.49 -5.35 17.18
C MET A 87 5.68 -5.47 18.70
N ALA A 88 4.60 -5.45 19.48
CA ALA A 88 4.67 -5.61 20.93
C ALA A 88 5.23 -6.98 21.34
N GLU A 89 4.91 -8.05 20.60
CA GLU A 89 5.46 -9.39 20.84
C GLU A 89 6.91 -9.52 20.36
N LEU A 90 7.26 -8.92 19.22
CA LEU A 90 8.61 -8.93 18.66
C LEU A 90 9.64 -8.33 19.64
N VAL A 91 9.28 -7.22 20.29
CA VAL A 91 10.14 -6.53 21.26
C VAL A 91 10.35 -7.35 22.54
N LYS A 92 9.37 -8.16 22.96
CA LYS A 92 9.48 -8.98 24.20
C LYS A 92 10.39 -10.20 24.06
N GLN A 93 10.58 -10.72 22.84
CA GLN A 93 11.19 -12.04 22.62
C GLN A 93 12.67 -11.99 22.19
N ASP A 94 13.37 -10.85 22.28
CA ASP A 94 14.75 -10.67 21.78
C ASP A 94 14.94 -11.25 20.37
N TYR A 95 13.96 -10.98 19.50
CA TYR A 95 13.79 -11.71 18.26
C TYR A 95 14.77 -11.22 17.19
N TYR A 96 15.95 -11.86 17.11
CA TYR A 96 17.00 -11.58 16.12
C TYR A 96 16.58 -11.82 14.65
N ARG A 97 15.36 -12.30 14.38
CA ARG A 97 14.90 -12.61 13.01
C ARG A 97 14.80 -11.35 12.14
N PHE A 98 14.48 -10.20 12.73
CA PHE A 98 14.36 -8.93 12.03
C PHE A 98 15.16 -7.82 12.74
N PRO A 99 16.51 -7.83 12.62
CA PRO A 99 17.38 -6.95 13.40
C PRO A 99 17.14 -5.45 13.18
N SER A 100 16.59 -5.06 12.03
CA SER A 100 16.28 -3.67 11.72
C SER A 100 14.99 -3.21 12.40
N VAL A 101 13.98 -4.08 12.43
CA VAL A 101 12.67 -3.80 13.05
C VAL A 101 12.78 -3.87 14.57
N SER A 102 13.54 -4.84 15.10
CA SER A 102 13.72 -5.02 16.55
C SER A 102 14.46 -3.87 17.23
N LYS A 103 15.07 -2.95 16.47
CA LYS A 103 15.74 -1.75 16.98
C LYS A 103 14.83 -0.53 17.04
N LEU A 104 13.66 -0.60 16.42
CA LEU A 104 12.66 0.47 16.48
C LEU A 104 12.11 0.56 17.90
N LYS A 105 11.92 1.79 18.37
CA LYS A 105 11.18 2.07 19.59
C LYS A 105 9.70 2.29 19.25
N PRO A 106 8.79 2.14 20.21
CA PRO A 106 7.36 2.41 19.98
C PRO A 106 7.09 3.74 19.28
N GLU A 107 7.79 4.80 19.70
CA GLU A 107 7.66 6.13 19.10
C GLU A 107 8.06 6.21 17.61
N ASP A 108 8.84 5.25 17.10
CA ASP A 108 9.25 5.21 15.70
C ASP A 108 8.15 4.65 14.78
N PHE A 109 7.15 3.94 15.32
CA PHE A 109 6.10 3.28 14.53
C PHE A 109 4.66 3.51 14.98
N ASP A 110 4.42 4.20 16.10
CA ASP A 110 3.07 4.45 16.62
C ASP A 110 2.12 5.09 15.58
N ASP A 111 2.67 5.98 14.76
CA ASP A 111 1.96 6.76 13.73
C ASP A 111 2.51 6.48 12.32
N VAL A 112 3.09 5.29 12.07
CA VAL A 112 3.72 4.98 10.77
C VAL A 112 2.76 5.11 9.58
N GLN A 113 1.47 4.86 9.80
CA GLN A 113 0.41 5.01 8.80
C GLN A 113 0.25 6.47 8.35
N ASP A 114 0.50 7.44 9.23
CA ASP A 114 0.37 8.87 8.93
C ASP A 114 1.40 9.37 7.92
N LEU A 115 2.46 8.58 7.66
CA LEU A 115 3.42 8.84 6.60
C LEU A 115 2.81 8.69 5.20
N LEU A 116 1.68 8.00 5.07
CA LEU A 116 0.98 7.73 3.80
C LEU A 116 0.10 8.89 3.32
N THR A 117 0.66 10.11 3.29
CA THR A 117 -0.08 11.34 2.98
C THR A 117 -0.60 11.46 1.54
N ASN A 118 -0.08 10.66 0.59
CA ASN A 118 -0.47 10.68 -0.82
C ASN A 118 -1.52 9.61 -1.19
N CYS A 119 -2.15 8.96 -0.20
CA CYS A 119 -3.21 7.99 -0.43
C CYS A 119 -4.27 7.99 0.68
N VAL A 120 -5.35 7.25 0.43
CA VAL A 120 -6.27 6.80 1.47
C VAL A 120 -5.83 5.41 1.90
N TYR A 121 -5.27 5.31 3.10
CA TYR A 121 -4.98 4.02 3.73
C TYR A 121 -6.26 3.43 4.33
N LEU A 122 -6.53 2.16 4.06
CA LEU A 122 -7.66 1.42 4.61
C LEU A 122 -7.17 0.25 5.46
N GLN A 123 -7.81 0.08 6.61
CA GLN A 123 -7.62 -1.06 7.51
C GLN A 123 -8.95 -1.33 8.19
N ASP A 124 -9.59 -2.44 7.83
CA ASP A 124 -10.94 -2.82 8.26
C ASP A 124 -11.98 -1.71 8.04
N SER A 125 -11.78 -0.92 6.99
CA SER A 125 -12.53 0.30 6.72
C SER A 125 -12.83 0.46 5.23
N ASP A 126 -13.71 1.42 4.91
CA ASP A 126 -14.05 1.74 3.53
C ASP A 126 -13.97 3.23 3.22
N VAL A 127 -13.83 3.52 1.93
CA VAL A 127 -13.91 4.86 1.36
C VAL A 127 -14.83 4.86 0.14
N THR A 128 -15.54 5.97 -0.08
CA THR A 128 -16.26 6.19 -1.34
C THR A 128 -15.49 7.14 -2.24
N VAL A 129 -15.04 6.66 -3.40
CA VAL A 129 -14.34 7.47 -4.42
C VAL A 129 -15.06 7.34 -5.76
N LYS A 130 -15.34 8.46 -6.41
CA LYS A 130 -16.05 8.51 -7.70
C LYS A 130 -17.37 7.71 -7.74
N GLY A 131 -18.05 7.59 -6.59
CA GLY A 131 -19.29 6.82 -6.42
C GLY A 131 -19.11 5.32 -6.17
N PHE A 132 -17.88 4.81 -6.16
CA PHE A 132 -17.56 3.43 -5.80
C PHE A 132 -17.21 3.35 -4.31
N ARG A 133 -17.88 2.44 -3.58
CA ARG A 133 -17.50 2.09 -2.21
C ARG A 133 -16.44 1.00 -2.24
N ILE A 134 -15.27 1.28 -1.69
CA ILE A 134 -14.09 0.41 -1.68
C ILE A 134 -13.78 0.07 -0.22
N TYR A 135 -13.87 -1.22 0.13
CA TYR A 135 -13.50 -1.73 1.44
C TYR A 135 -12.11 -2.38 1.36
N GLY A 136 -11.27 -2.14 2.37
CA GLY A 136 -9.94 -2.69 2.48
C GLY A 136 -9.69 -3.31 3.85
N THR A 137 -9.17 -4.54 3.84
CA THR A 137 -8.67 -5.26 5.02
C THR A 137 -7.26 -5.76 4.69
N PRO A 138 -6.30 -5.65 5.62
CA PRO A 138 -5.00 -6.31 5.49
C PRO A 138 -5.12 -7.84 5.49
N TRP A 139 -3.99 -8.51 5.25
CA TRP A 139 -3.83 -9.97 5.34
C TRP A 139 -3.98 -10.49 6.77
#